data_AF-A0A1G4S683-F1
#
_entry.id   AF-A0A1G4S683-F1
#
_cell.length_a   1.000
_cell.length_b   1.000
_cell.length_c   1.000
_cell.angle_alpha   90.00
_cell.angle_beta   90.00
_cell.angle_gamma   90.00
#
_symmetry.space_group_name_H-M   'P 1'
#
loop_
_entity.id
_entity.type
_entity.pdbx_description
1 polymer ?
#
loop_
_entity_poly.entity_id
_entity_poly.type
_entity_poly.pdbx_seq_one_letter_code
_entity_poly.pdbx_strand_id
1 'polypeptide(L)'
;MGKGIDTTVNCHSLAGAIKEAGYNFVCRYYNRNNPGKNLTAEEAAALTAAGLYIVAVWENGFPTSANYFSYEAGKKDGTDAHRYARSIGQPNGKPIYFTVDYDASGEDLDGVVGSYMQGVIDSFQEEAGSGTSYDIGIYGSGLTCKSILEAYDRVTYAWLAESRGWRGYGSFGDWNIKQLAGATVAGIPVDTNTTAGNGGGFQVPGE
;
A
#
# COMPACT_ATOMS: atom_id res chain seq x y z
N MET A 1 9.06 -8.09 -9.43
CA MET A 1 9.89 -6.87 -9.26
C MET A 1 11.10 -7.13 -8.37
N GLY A 2 11.04 -8.12 -7.48
CA GLY A 2 12.22 -8.53 -6.71
C GLY A 2 12.31 -7.69 -5.44
N LYS A 3 13.38 -6.91 -5.31
CA LYS A 3 13.69 -6.10 -4.12
C LYS A 3 13.12 -4.68 -4.23
N GLY A 4 12.57 -4.16 -3.16
CA GLY A 4 12.07 -2.79 -3.05
C GLY A 4 12.26 -2.19 -1.68
N ILE A 5 11.86 -0.94 -1.54
CA ILE A 5 11.89 -0.19 -0.29
C ILE A 5 10.53 0.46 -0.04
N ASP A 6 10.20 0.72 1.22
CA ASP A 6 9.18 1.69 1.58
C ASP A 6 9.81 2.77 2.48
N THR A 7 9.35 4.00 2.31
CA THR A 7 9.88 5.16 3.04
C THR A 7 8.92 6.33 2.98
N THR A 8 8.93 7.17 4.01
CA THR A 8 8.20 8.44 4.05
C THR A 8 8.97 9.59 3.39
N VAL A 9 10.24 9.39 3.06
CA VAL A 9 11.10 10.39 2.41
C VAL A 9 10.75 10.48 0.92
N ASN A 10 10.71 11.70 0.39
CA ASN A 10 10.55 11.92 -1.04
C ASN A 10 11.78 11.41 -1.81
N CYS A 11 11.57 10.49 -2.74
CA CYS A 11 12.60 9.80 -3.49
C CYS A 11 12.93 10.42 -4.84
N HIS A 12 12.38 11.60 -5.19
CA HIS A 12 12.59 12.25 -6.50
C HIS A 12 14.10 12.36 -6.82
N SER A 13 14.88 12.98 -5.95
CA SER A 13 16.33 13.14 -6.14
C SER A 13 17.14 11.87 -5.90
N LEU A 14 16.52 10.82 -5.35
CA LEU A 14 17.16 9.57 -4.96
C LEU A 14 16.91 8.42 -5.94
N ALA A 15 16.03 8.61 -6.93
CA ALA A 15 15.56 7.55 -7.83
C ALA A 15 16.72 6.79 -8.51
N GLY A 16 17.71 7.52 -9.05
CA GLY A 16 18.90 6.91 -9.64
C GLY A 16 19.71 6.09 -8.63
N ALA A 17 19.99 6.67 -7.46
CA ALA A 17 20.76 6.00 -6.41
C ALA A 17 20.06 4.75 -5.84
N ILE A 18 18.72 4.78 -5.73
CA ILE A 18 17.91 3.62 -5.34
C ILE A 18 18.04 2.51 -6.37
N LYS A 19 17.97 2.85 -7.67
CA LYS A 19 18.12 1.88 -8.76
C LYS A 19 19.52 1.28 -8.81
N GLU A 20 20.56 2.11 -8.69
CA GLU A 20 21.97 1.69 -8.63
C GLU A 20 22.26 0.78 -7.42
N ALA A 21 21.57 1.00 -6.30
CA ALA A 21 21.64 0.12 -5.12
C ALA A 21 20.93 -1.24 -5.32
N GLY A 22 20.39 -1.52 -6.52
CA GLY A 22 19.81 -2.81 -6.90
C GLY A 22 18.33 -2.98 -6.51
N TYR A 23 17.64 -1.90 -6.17
CA TYR A 23 16.21 -1.92 -5.90
C TYR A 23 15.40 -1.65 -7.17
N ASN A 24 14.21 -2.23 -7.25
CA ASN A 24 13.38 -2.20 -8.45
C ASN A 24 12.01 -1.57 -8.23
N PHE A 25 11.59 -1.39 -6.98
CA PHE A 25 10.36 -0.68 -6.68
C PHE A 25 10.44 0.10 -5.38
N VAL A 26 9.59 1.11 -5.26
CA VAL A 26 9.45 1.97 -4.08
C VAL A 26 7.97 2.01 -3.70
N CYS A 27 7.64 1.60 -2.49
CA CYS A 27 6.31 1.81 -1.92
C CYS A 27 6.22 3.24 -1.38
N ARG A 28 5.20 4.00 -1.77
CA ARG A 28 5.02 5.40 -1.39
C ARG A 28 3.59 5.67 -0.92
N TYR A 29 3.49 6.64 -0.02
CA TYR A 29 2.29 6.86 0.75
C TYR A 29 1.27 7.74 0.04
N TYR A 30 0.00 7.42 0.26
CA TYR A 30 -1.13 8.33 0.16
C TYR A 30 -1.68 8.55 1.57
N ASN A 31 -1.94 9.81 1.92
CA ASN A 31 -2.41 10.20 3.23
C ASN A 31 -3.09 11.58 3.15
N ARG A 32 -4.16 11.77 3.92
CA ARG A 32 -4.89 13.03 4.02
C ARG A 32 -4.33 13.97 5.10
N ASN A 33 -4.03 13.45 6.26
CA ASN A 33 -3.63 14.20 7.46
C ASN A 33 -2.15 14.62 7.50
N ASN A 34 -1.30 14.02 6.68
CA ASN A 34 0.14 14.28 6.58
C ASN A 34 0.59 14.26 5.11
N PRO A 35 0.26 15.29 4.33
CA PRO A 35 0.58 15.34 2.90
C PRO A 35 2.09 15.38 2.62
N GLY A 36 2.93 15.73 3.60
CA GLY A 36 4.38 15.80 3.43
C GLY A 36 5.06 14.46 3.16
N LYS A 37 4.43 13.33 3.54
CA LYS A 37 4.95 11.98 3.22
C LYS A 37 4.48 11.44 1.87
N ASN A 38 3.53 12.12 1.22
CA ASN A 38 2.86 11.56 0.05
C ASN A 38 3.76 11.50 -1.17
N LEU A 39 3.49 10.51 -2.02
CA LEU A 39 3.96 10.51 -3.40
C LEU A 39 3.45 11.74 -4.13
N THR A 40 4.32 12.42 -4.87
CA THR A 40 3.96 13.52 -5.79
C THR A 40 4.01 13.04 -7.23
N ALA A 41 3.36 13.76 -8.16
CA ALA A 41 3.38 13.42 -9.57
C ALA A 41 4.80 13.52 -10.15
N GLU A 42 5.56 14.54 -9.74
CA GLU A 42 6.96 14.74 -10.13
C GLU A 42 7.85 13.61 -9.60
N GLU A 43 7.65 13.19 -8.34
CA GLU A 43 8.35 12.03 -7.78
C GLU A 43 8.00 10.75 -8.53
N ALA A 44 6.73 10.53 -8.86
CA ALA A 44 6.29 9.35 -9.60
C ALA A 44 6.92 9.29 -11.01
N ALA A 45 6.99 10.44 -11.69
CA ALA A 45 7.65 10.56 -12.99
C ALA A 45 9.15 10.27 -12.87
N ALA A 46 9.83 10.81 -11.87
CA ALA A 46 11.27 10.58 -11.65
C ALA A 46 11.61 9.12 -11.33
N LEU A 47 10.83 8.48 -10.45
CA LEU A 47 10.96 7.06 -10.15
C LEU A 47 10.76 6.21 -11.40
N THR A 48 9.73 6.52 -12.20
CA THR A 48 9.46 5.84 -13.46
C THR A 48 10.60 6.01 -14.47
N ALA A 49 11.11 7.23 -14.63
CA ALA A 49 12.21 7.55 -15.54
C ALA A 49 13.51 6.81 -15.15
N ALA A 50 13.74 6.56 -13.86
CA ALA A 50 14.83 5.74 -13.37
C ALA A 50 14.62 4.22 -13.55
N GLY A 51 13.49 3.79 -14.12
CA GLY A 51 13.14 2.38 -14.29
C GLY A 51 12.77 1.68 -12.98
N LEU A 52 12.28 2.43 -12.00
CA LEU A 52 11.66 1.90 -10.79
C LEU A 52 10.16 1.76 -10.99
N TYR A 53 9.58 0.75 -10.35
CA TYR A 53 8.15 0.64 -10.15
C TYR A 53 7.72 1.32 -8.85
N ILE A 54 6.46 1.70 -8.77
CA ILE A 54 5.84 2.35 -7.62
C ILE A 54 4.75 1.44 -7.09
N VAL A 55 4.64 1.33 -5.78
CA VAL A 55 3.50 0.69 -5.10
C VAL A 55 2.85 1.74 -4.20
N ALA A 56 1.53 1.89 -4.27
CA ALA A 56 0.81 2.86 -3.45
C ALA A 56 0.31 2.21 -2.16
N VAL A 57 0.49 2.91 -1.03
CA VAL A 57 -0.07 2.51 0.27
C VAL A 57 -0.85 3.67 0.89
N TRP A 58 -2.09 3.41 1.27
CA TRP A 58 -2.88 4.30 2.09
C TRP A 58 -2.62 4.00 3.57
N GLU A 59 -2.03 4.98 4.24
CA GLU A 59 -1.83 4.95 5.69
C GLU A 59 -2.12 6.34 6.23
N ASN A 60 -3.38 6.58 6.61
CA ASN A 60 -3.83 7.84 7.16
C ASN A 60 -4.00 7.77 8.70
N GLY A 61 -3.71 8.85 9.40
CA GLY A 61 -3.82 8.89 10.86
C GLY A 61 -2.94 7.85 11.55
N PHE A 62 -3.54 7.05 12.44
CA PHE A 62 -2.88 6.00 13.20
C PHE A 62 -3.74 4.73 13.16
N PRO A 63 -3.66 3.91 12.09
CA PRO A 63 -4.42 2.66 11.96
C PRO A 63 -3.85 1.53 12.84
N THR A 64 -3.42 1.88 14.06
CA THR A 64 -2.67 1.04 15.01
C THR A 64 -3.57 0.47 16.11
N SER A 65 -4.89 0.62 16.00
CA SER A 65 -5.89 0.06 16.91
C SER A 65 -7.28 0.02 16.28
N ALA A 66 -8.16 -0.84 16.80
CA ALA A 66 -9.56 -0.99 16.38
C ALA A 66 -10.33 0.34 16.27
N ASN A 67 -10.02 1.34 17.11
CA ASN A 67 -10.71 2.64 17.14
C ASN A 67 -10.56 3.47 15.86
N TYR A 68 -9.56 3.19 15.03
CA TYR A 68 -9.41 3.83 13.73
C TYR A 68 -10.50 3.37 12.75
N PHE A 69 -10.94 2.12 12.88
CA PHE A 69 -11.69 1.43 11.86
C PHE A 69 -13.20 1.56 12.08
N SER A 70 -13.90 1.92 11.00
CA SER A 70 -15.35 1.87 10.89
C SER A 70 -15.70 1.90 9.40
N TYR A 71 -16.93 1.56 9.06
CA TYR A 71 -17.43 1.67 7.69
C TYR A 71 -17.24 3.09 7.11
N GLU A 72 -17.63 4.11 7.86
CA GLU A 72 -17.53 5.51 7.42
C GLU A 72 -16.09 5.97 7.25
N ALA A 73 -15.19 5.54 8.14
CA ALA A 73 -13.76 5.80 7.96
C ALA A 73 -13.22 5.13 6.69
N GLY A 74 -13.62 3.89 6.43
CA GLY A 74 -13.23 3.15 5.22
C GLY A 74 -13.75 3.79 3.94
N LYS A 75 -15.02 4.22 3.93
CA LYS A 75 -15.62 4.93 2.80
C LYS A 75 -14.89 6.22 2.51
N LYS A 76 -14.64 7.03 3.54
CA LYS A 76 -13.92 8.30 3.40
C LYS A 76 -12.48 8.09 2.89
N ASP A 77 -11.78 7.13 3.48
CA ASP A 77 -10.39 6.83 3.13
C ASP A 77 -10.26 6.25 1.73
N GLY A 78 -11.15 5.35 1.33
CA GLY A 78 -11.16 4.80 -0.01
C GLY A 78 -11.48 5.85 -1.08
N THR A 79 -12.44 6.74 -0.85
CA THR A 79 -12.70 7.88 -1.75
C THR A 79 -11.47 8.78 -1.90
N ASP A 80 -10.84 9.16 -0.78
CA ASP A 80 -9.68 10.05 -0.81
C ASP A 80 -8.47 9.37 -1.47
N ALA A 81 -8.22 8.08 -1.20
CA ALA A 81 -7.16 7.29 -1.82
C ALA A 81 -7.35 7.17 -3.33
N HIS A 82 -8.57 6.87 -3.79
CA HIS A 82 -8.88 6.74 -5.22
C HIS A 82 -8.64 8.06 -5.98
N ARG A 83 -9.16 9.17 -5.44
CA ARG A 83 -8.96 10.49 -6.03
C ARG A 83 -7.50 10.90 -6.04
N TYR A 84 -6.75 10.58 -4.99
CA TYR A 84 -5.33 10.88 -4.93
C TYR A 84 -4.54 10.06 -5.95
N ALA A 85 -4.79 8.75 -6.07
CA ALA A 85 -4.19 7.91 -7.10
C ALA A 85 -4.42 8.46 -8.52
N ARG A 86 -5.63 8.96 -8.78
CA ARG A 86 -5.97 9.63 -10.05
C ARG A 86 -5.11 10.87 -10.28
N SER A 87 -4.91 11.70 -9.26
CA SER A 87 -4.06 12.90 -9.36
C SER A 87 -2.58 12.59 -9.61
N ILE A 88 -2.10 11.42 -9.16
CA ILE A 88 -0.72 10.96 -9.38
C ILE A 88 -0.53 10.37 -10.79
N GLY A 89 -1.61 10.09 -11.51
CA GLY A 89 -1.56 9.36 -12.77
C GLY A 89 -1.30 7.87 -12.59
N GLN A 90 -1.65 7.31 -11.43
CA GLN A 90 -1.61 5.86 -11.21
C GLN A 90 -2.46 5.17 -12.29
N PRO A 91 -1.91 4.17 -13.02
CA PRO A 91 -2.66 3.44 -14.04
C PRO A 91 -3.82 2.63 -13.45
N ASN A 92 -4.85 2.40 -14.27
CA ASN A 92 -5.96 1.51 -13.93
C ASN A 92 -5.49 0.07 -13.64
N GLY A 93 -6.22 -0.63 -12.77
CA GLY A 93 -5.92 -2.01 -12.37
C GLY A 93 -4.62 -2.15 -11.58
N LYS A 94 -4.20 -1.07 -10.89
CA LYS A 94 -3.05 -1.06 -9.99
C LYS A 94 -3.52 -0.84 -8.57
N PRO A 95 -3.06 -1.64 -7.58
CA PRO A 95 -3.60 -1.60 -6.25
C PRO A 95 -3.21 -0.37 -5.46
N ILE A 96 -4.05 -0.04 -4.50
CA ILE A 96 -3.70 0.75 -3.32
C ILE A 96 -3.81 -0.17 -2.11
N TYR A 97 -2.71 -0.33 -1.36
CA TYR A 97 -2.70 -1.14 -0.15
C TYR A 97 -3.21 -0.32 1.03
N PHE A 98 -4.28 -0.75 1.70
CA PHE A 98 -4.81 -0.11 2.90
C PHE A 98 -4.14 -0.71 4.15
N THR A 99 -3.78 0.14 5.10
CA THR A 99 -2.94 -0.27 6.24
C THR A 99 -3.77 -0.64 7.46
N VAL A 100 -3.50 -1.82 8.01
CA VAL A 100 -3.88 -2.24 9.38
C VAL A 100 -2.59 -2.48 10.15
N ASP A 101 -2.14 -1.45 10.89
CA ASP A 101 -0.81 -1.41 11.50
C ASP A 101 -0.82 -1.87 12.97
N TYR A 102 -1.50 -3.00 13.23
CA TYR A 102 -1.46 -3.69 14.51
C TYR A 102 -1.84 -5.16 14.32
N ASP A 103 -1.59 -5.98 15.34
CA ASP A 103 -2.01 -7.39 15.33
C ASP A 103 -3.51 -7.49 15.61
N ALA A 104 -4.35 -7.19 14.61
CA ALA A 104 -5.81 -7.18 14.72
C ALA A 104 -6.39 -8.53 15.19
N SER A 105 -7.30 -8.48 16.16
CA SER A 105 -7.96 -9.69 16.69
C SER A 105 -8.87 -10.32 15.63
N GLY A 106 -9.27 -11.58 15.81
CA GLY A 106 -10.29 -12.17 14.91
C GLY A 106 -11.61 -11.40 14.98
N GLU A 107 -11.99 -10.94 16.17
CA GLU A 107 -13.17 -10.09 16.40
C GLU A 107 -13.04 -8.72 15.69
N ASP A 108 -11.85 -8.12 15.67
CA ASP A 108 -11.63 -6.86 14.95
C ASP A 108 -11.78 -7.07 13.45
N LEU A 109 -11.24 -8.18 12.93
CA LEU A 109 -11.28 -8.53 11.50
C LEU A 109 -12.70 -8.83 11.03
N ASP A 110 -13.47 -9.60 11.80
CA ASP A 110 -14.88 -9.88 11.52
C ASP A 110 -15.78 -8.67 11.81
N GLY A 111 -15.30 -7.72 12.62
CA GLY A 111 -16.01 -6.53 13.07
C GLY A 111 -15.56 -5.25 12.39
N VAL A 112 -14.83 -4.40 13.13
CA VAL A 112 -14.54 -3.02 12.72
C VAL A 112 -13.61 -2.91 11.53
N VAL A 113 -12.61 -3.78 11.41
CA VAL A 113 -11.67 -3.81 10.26
C VAL A 113 -12.39 -4.33 9.01
N GLY A 114 -13.19 -5.40 9.13
CA GLY A 114 -14.03 -5.87 8.03
C GLY A 114 -15.02 -4.80 7.56
N SER A 115 -15.70 -4.13 8.51
CA SER A 115 -16.60 -3.01 8.20
C SER A 115 -15.87 -1.86 7.47
N TYR A 116 -14.65 -1.54 7.89
CA TYR A 116 -13.80 -0.57 7.21
C TYR A 116 -13.47 -1.01 5.78
N MET A 117 -13.07 -2.26 5.58
CA MET A 117 -12.75 -2.77 4.24
C MET A 117 -13.98 -2.77 3.32
N GLN A 118 -15.18 -3.06 3.83
CA GLN A 118 -16.41 -2.91 3.07
C GLN A 118 -16.62 -1.46 2.62
N GLY A 119 -16.41 -0.47 3.50
CA GLY A 119 -16.49 0.94 3.15
C GLY A 119 -15.49 1.34 2.06
N VAL A 120 -14.25 0.83 2.13
CA VAL A 120 -13.24 1.03 1.09
C VAL A 120 -13.72 0.46 -0.26
N ILE A 121 -14.23 -0.77 -0.27
CA ILE A 121 -14.74 -1.43 -1.49
C ILE A 121 -15.87 -0.63 -2.12
N ASP A 122 -16.87 -0.22 -1.33
CA ASP A 122 -18.01 0.55 -1.81
C ASP A 122 -17.55 1.88 -2.42
N SER A 123 -16.63 2.57 -1.75
CA SER A 123 -16.09 3.84 -2.27
C SER A 123 -15.34 3.69 -3.60
N PHE A 124 -14.61 2.58 -3.78
CA PHE A 124 -13.91 2.30 -5.04
C PHE A 124 -14.89 2.01 -6.17
N GLN A 125 -15.98 1.30 -5.88
CA GLN A 125 -17.06 1.07 -6.84
C GLN A 125 -17.77 2.37 -7.23
N GLU A 126 -18.04 3.25 -6.25
CA GLU A 126 -18.63 4.58 -6.48
C GLU A 126 -17.72 5.46 -7.34
N GLU A 127 -16.43 5.52 -7.05
CA GLU A 127 -15.47 6.33 -7.82
C GLU A 127 -15.15 5.73 -9.20
N ALA A 128 -15.27 4.41 -9.39
CA ALA A 128 -15.03 3.74 -10.67
C ALA A 128 -15.98 4.20 -11.79
N GLY A 129 -17.17 4.72 -11.45
CA GLY A 129 -18.10 5.32 -12.40
C GLY A 129 -17.52 6.49 -13.20
N SER A 130 -16.37 7.05 -12.77
CA SER A 130 -15.64 8.11 -13.46
C SER A 130 -14.65 7.63 -14.54
N GLY A 131 -14.56 6.32 -14.80
CA GLY A 131 -13.68 5.74 -15.84
C GLY A 131 -12.27 5.39 -15.37
N THR A 132 -11.96 5.55 -14.08
CA THR A 132 -10.71 5.09 -13.46
C THR A 132 -11.00 4.06 -12.38
N SER A 133 -10.31 2.92 -12.41
CA SER A 133 -10.54 1.81 -11.48
C SER A 133 -9.21 1.27 -10.97
N TYR A 134 -9.09 1.14 -9.66
CA TYR A 134 -7.90 0.65 -8.98
C TYR A 134 -8.23 -0.64 -8.25
N ASP A 135 -7.23 -1.52 -8.15
CA ASP A 135 -7.37 -2.73 -7.34
C ASP A 135 -7.21 -2.37 -5.85
N ILE A 136 -7.63 -3.26 -4.96
CA ILE A 136 -7.51 -3.04 -3.51
C ILE A 136 -6.53 -4.07 -2.93
N GLY A 137 -5.60 -3.58 -2.13
CA GLY A 137 -4.71 -4.40 -1.32
C GLY A 137 -4.86 -4.13 0.17
N ILE A 138 -4.34 -5.04 0.99
CA ILE A 138 -4.29 -4.91 2.45
C ILE A 138 -2.85 -5.09 2.94
N TYR A 139 -2.39 -4.19 3.79
CA TYR A 139 -1.15 -4.34 4.57
C TYR A 139 -1.50 -4.68 6.01
N GLY A 140 -0.81 -5.67 6.60
CA GLY A 140 -0.97 -5.99 8.02
C GLY A 140 -0.35 -7.33 8.41
N SER A 141 -0.82 -7.88 9.53
CA SER A 141 -0.42 -9.22 10.00
C SER A 141 -0.82 -10.31 9.00
N GLY A 142 -0.18 -11.48 9.06
CA GLY A 142 -0.55 -12.60 8.20
C GLY A 142 -1.99 -13.07 8.44
N LEU A 143 -2.50 -12.96 9.67
CA LEU A 143 -3.91 -13.17 9.98
C LEU A 143 -4.80 -12.13 9.27
N THR A 144 -4.44 -10.85 9.35
CA THR A 144 -5.17 -9.78 8.66
C THR A 144 -5.24 -10.02 7.16
N CYS A 145 -4.08 -10.25 6.52
CA CYS A 145 -4.02 -10.51 5.09
C CYS A 145 -4.89 -11.71 4.71
N LYS A 146 -4.76 -12.83 5.42
CA LYS A 146 -5.56 -14.02 5.17
C LYS A 146 -7.06 -13.76 5.30
N SER A 147 -7.50 -13.24 6.45
CA SER A 147 -8.92 -13.03 6.75
C SER A 147 -9.58 -12.08 5.76
N ILE A 148 -8.94 -10.98 5.41
CA ILE A 148 -9.51 -10.00 4.48
C ILE A 148 -9.56 -10.55 3.04
N LEU A 149 -8.51 -11.25 2.58
CA LEU A 149 -8.53 -11.89 1.25
C LEU A 149 -9.62 -12.98 1.14
N GLU A 150 -9.84 -13.76 2.21
CA GLU A 150 -10.87 -14.80 2.23
C GLU A 150 -12.30 -14.24 2.31
N ALA A 151 -12.49 -13.10 2.99
CA ALA A 151 -13.80 -12.49 3.20
C ALA A 151 -14.27 -11.59 2.04
N TYR A 152 -13.35 -10.96 1.31
CA TYR A 152 -13.68 -9.93 0.31
C TYR A 152 -13.01 -10.18 -1.04
N ASP A 153 -13.79 -10.63 -2.03
CA ASP A 153 -13.33 -10.93 -3.40
C ASP A 153 -12.71 -9.74 -4.16
N ARG A 154 -13.03 -8.51 -3.71
CA ARG A 154 -12.47 -7.26 -4.27
C ARG A 154 -11.13 -6.85 -3.70
N VAL A 155 -10.68 -7.50 -2.62
CA VAL A 155 -9.31 -7.33 -2.11
C VAL A 155 -8.48 -8.47 -2.67
N THR A 156 -7.54 -8.14 -3.55
CA THR A 156 -6.80 -9.15 -4.33
C THR A 156 -5.28 -9.09 -4.11
N TYR A 157 -4.82 -8.14 -3.30
CA TYR A 157 -3.41 -7.98 -2.96
C TYR A 157 -3.17 -8.00 -1.45
N ALA A 158 -2.09 -8.63 -1.02
CA ALA A 158 -1.64 -8.65 0.36
C ALA A 158 -0.17 -8.22 0.50
N TRP A 159 0.07 -7.32 1.44
CA TRP A 159 1.39 -6.92 1.89
C TRP A 159 1.59 -7.35 3.35
N LEU A 160 2.39 -8.40 3.54
CA LEU A 160 2.71 -8.94 4.86
C LEU A 160 3.71 -8.04 5.60
N ALA A 161 3.34 -7.57 6.79
CA ALA A 161 4.20 -6.77 7.67
C ALA A 161 5.41 -7.56 8.20
N GLU A 162 6.49 -6.86 8.57
CA GLU A 162 7.71 -7.50 9.09
C GLU A 162 7.50 -8.10 10.48
N SER A 163 6.62 -7.51 11.29
CA SER A 163 6.37 -7.83 12.70
C SER A 163 6.23 -9.33 12.98
N ARG A 164 7.35 -9.98 13.32
CA ARG A 164 7.43 -11.45 13.42
C ARG A 164 6.60 -12.06 14.53
N GLY A 165 6.23 -11.25 15.53
CA GLY A 165 5.35 -11.63 16.63
C GLY A 165 3.87 -11.57 16.29
N TRP A 166 3.49 -10.94 15.17
CA TRP A 166 2.09 -10.85 14.76
C TRP A 166 1.58 -12.16 14.18
N ARG A 167 0.30 -12.43 14.38
CA ARG A 167 -0.33 -13.68 14.00
C ARG A 167 -0.22 -13.88 12.49
N GLY A 168 0.14 -15.10 12.09
CA GLY A 168 0.26 -15.49 10.70
C GLY A 168 1.58 -15.11 10.00
N TYR A 169 2.52 -14.39 10.65
CA TYR A 169 3.79 -14.01 9.98
C TYR A 169 4.55 -15.20 9.37
N GLY A 170 4.63 -16.31 10.10
CA GLY A 170 5.36 -17.51 9.66
C GLY A 170 4.55 -18.46 8.76
N SER A 171 3.22 -18.31 8.69
CA SER A 171 2.34 -19.27 8.02
C SER A 171 1.59 -18.70 6.81
N PHE A 172 1.43 -17.38 6.70
CA PHE A 172 0.80 -16.75 5.55
C PHE A 172 1.77 -16.72 4.35
N GLY A 173 1.43 -17.48 3.30
CA GLY A 173 2.25 -17.65 2.10
C GLY A 173 1.79 -16.85 0.88
N ASP A 174 0.54 -16.38 0.87
CA ASP A 174 -0.10 -15.77 -0.31
C ASP A 174 0.11 -14.25 -0.40
N TRP A 175 1.23 -13.75 0.13
CA TRP A 175 1.57 -12.34 0.05
C TRP A 175 2.09 -11.97 -1.35
N ASN A 176 1.71 -10.78 -1.84
CA ASN A 176 2.29 -10.17 -3.04
C ASN A 176 3.55 -9.38 -2.69
N ILE A 177 3.57 -8.77 -1.51
CA ILE A 177 4.71 -8.04 -0.94
C ILE A 177 4.94 -8.54 0.48
N LYS A 178 6.20 -8.73 0.86
CA LYS A 178 6.60 -9.02 2.23
C LYS A 178 7.61 -7.98 2.69
N GLN A 179 7.28 -7.27 3.75
CA GLN A 179 8.20 -6.36 4.42
C GLN A 179 9.26 -7.16 5.18
N LEU A 180 10.47 -6.62 5.16
CA LEU A 180 11.68 -7.18 5.74
C LEU A 180 12.33 -6.09 6.60
N ALA A 181 13.39 -6.47 7.32
CA ALA A 181 14.11 -5.54 8.19
C ALA A 181 14.57 -4.28 7.44
N GLY A 182 14.55 -3.16 8.16
CA GLY A 182 15.04 -1.89 7.63
C GLY A 182 16.52 -1.89 7.28
N ALA A 183 16.90 -0.92 6.44
CA ALA A 183 18.25 -0.71 5.96
C ALA A 183 18.51 0.78 5.71
N THR A 184 19.74 1.11 5.29
CA THR A 184 20.07 2.41 4.69
C THR A 184 20.28 2.23 3.20
N VAL A 185 19.51 2.95 2.38
CA VAL A 185 19.57 2.91 0.91
C VAL A 185 19.60 4.33 0.41
N ALA A 186 20.48 4.64 -0.54
CA ALA A 186 20.64 6.00 -1.09
C ALA A 186 20.80 7.10 0.00
N GLY A 187 21.40 6.75 1.15
CA GLY A 187 21.63 7.67 2.26
C GLY A 187 20.44 7.89 3.21
N ILE A 188 19.31 7.20 3.03
CA ILE A 188 18.11 7.34 3.88
C ILE A 188 17.76 6.02 4.59
N PRO A 189 17.17 6.09 5.81
CA PRO A 189 16.57 4.91 6.43
C PRO A 189 15.31 4.50 5.67
N VAL A 190 15.18 3.19 5.44
CA VAL A 190 14.08 2.58 4.70
C VAL A 190 13.69 1.27 5.34
N ASP A 191 12.46 0.84 5.15
CA ASP A 191 12.07 -0.56 5.31
C ASP A 191 12.26 -1.28 3.98
N THR A 192 12.80 -2.50 4.02
CA THR A 192 13.06 -3.26 2.80
C THR A 192 11.92 -4.21 2.50
N ASN A 193 11.67 -4.47 1.22
CA ASN A 193 10.55 -5.27 0.78
C ASN A 193 10.98 -6.27 -0.30
N THR A 194 10.28 -7.40 -0.37
CA THR A 194 10.38 -8.35 -1.48
C THR A 194 9.00 -8.62 -2.08
N THR A 195 8.94 -8.93 -3.37
CA THR A 195 7.67 -9.22 -4.06
C THR A 195 7.59 -10.66 -4.54
N ALA A 196 6.44 -11.30 -4.37
CA ALA A 196 6.03 -12.42 -5.22
C ALA A 196 5.42 -11.85 -6.51
N GLY A 197 5.97 -12.22 -7.67
CA GLY A 197 5.52 -11.65 -8.96
C GLY A 197 5.79 -10.15 -9.08
N ASN A 198 4.75 -9.36 -9.37
CA ASN A 198 4.89 -7.91 -9.61
C ASN A 198 4.36 -7.02 -8.47
N GLY A 199 3.83 -7.56 -7.36
CA GLY A 199 3.35 -6.75 -6.23
C GLY A 199 2.29 -5.68 -6.54
N GLY A 200 1.71 -5.67 -7.74
CA GLY A 200 0.87 -4.56 -8.20
C GLY A 200 1.63 -3.28 -8.58
N GLY A 201 2.96 -3.35 -8.73
CA GLY A 201 3.75 -2.18 -9.07
C GLY A 201 3.35 -1.53 -10.40
N PHE A 202 3.49 -0.22 -10.45
CA PHE A 202 3.15 0.59 -11.62
C PHE A 202 4.27 1.56 -11.97
N GLN A 203 4.18 2.07 -13.18
CA GLN A 203 4.95 3.21 -13.69
C GLN A 203 3.94 4.18 -14.27
N VAL A 204 4.17 5.47 -14.13
CA VAL A 204 3.28 6.47 -14.73
C VAL A 204 3.61 6.64 -16.21
N PRO A 205 2.64 6.96 -17.09
CA PRO A 205 2.93 7.27 -18.48
C PRO A 205 3.97 8.40 -18.57
N GLY A 206 4.97 8.25 -19.44
CA GLY A 206 5.85 9.37 -19.80
C GLY A 206 5.06 10.44 -20.55
N GLU A 207 5.44 11.70 -20.36
CA GLU A 207 5.01 12.80 -21.25
C GLU A 207 5.47 12.58 -22.69
#